data_AF-A0ABD5P038-F1
#
_entry.id   AF-A0ABD5P038-F1
#
_cell.length_a   1.000
_cell.length_b   1.000
_cell.length_c   1.000
_cell.angle_alpha   90.00
_cell.angle_beta   90.00
_cell.angle_gamma   90.00
#
_symmetry.space_group_name_H-M   'P 1'
#
loop_
_entity.id
_entity.type
_entity.pdbx_description
1 polymer ?
#
loop_
_entity_poly.entity_id
_entity_poly.type
_entity_poly.pdbx_seq_one_letter_code
_entity_poly.pdbx_strand_id
1 'polypeptide(L)'
;MFPGRLRSAWNALVTAALAPGILSHEYAHVLACRLCSIDVHATPALNPFGDDAYVDHAPVDSFRADFAIALAPLVGNSVLGIGAFALAASALAPPWNLAGVWLGACFALTAFPSPSDTADLVGHARSLPPRTRPVGYALAVPVRALTRTPFVAGMLGYLWILVLYGLVGGTSF
;
A
#
# COMPACT_ATOMS: atom_id res chain seq x y z
N MET A 1 -10.74 22.88 -8.51
CA MET A 1 -11.69 21.94 -7.87
C MET A 1 -12.63 21.42 -8.97
N PHE A 2 -12.53 20.15 -9.36
CA PHE A 2 -13.40 19.61 -10.41
C PHE A 2 -14.86 19.49 -9.94
N PRO A 3 -15.87 19.70 -10.83
CA PRO A 3 -17.27 19.48 -10.51
C PRO A 3 -17.51 18.03 -10.08
N GLY A 4 -18.45 17.80 -9.16
CA GLY A 4 -18.63 16.51 -8.46
C GLY A 4 -18.76 15.28 -9.37
N ARG A 5 -19.45 15.42 -10.51
CA ARG A 5 -19.59 14.33 -11.50
C ARG A 5 -18.27 13.98 -12.20
N LEU A 6 -17.45 14.98 -12.50
CA LEU A 6 -16.17 14.77 -13.19
C LEU A 6 -15.15 14.11 -12.24
N ARG A 7 -15.20 14.45 -10.95
CA ARG A 7 -14.39 13.79 -9.91
C ARG A 7 -14.76 12.31 -9.74
N SER A 8 -16.05 12.01 -9.66
CA SER A 8 -16.51 10.62 -9.53
C SER A 8 -16.13 9.76 -10.74
N ALA A 9 -16.27 10.31 -11.97
CA ALA A 9 -15.81 9.62 -13.17
C ALA A 9 -14.28 9.44 -13.21
N TRP A 10 -13.52 10.44 -12.75
CA TRP A 10 -12.08 10.33 -12.62
C TRP A 10 -11.66 9.25 -11.63
N ASN A 11 -12.28 9.20 -10.45
CA ASN A 11 -12.02 8.17 -9.45
C ASN A 11 -12.32 6.78 -10.02
N ALA A 12 -13.44 6.61 -10.72
CA ALA A 12 -13.79 5.32 -11.33
C ALA A 12 -12.73 4.84 -12.32
N LEU A 13 -12.16 5.76 -13.11
CA LEU A 13 -11.07 5.42 -14.05
C LEU A 13 -9.78 5.05 -13.31
N VAL A 14 -9.39 5.80 -12.28
CA VAL A 14 -8.20 5.50 -11.47
C VAL A 14 -8.36 4.16 -10.74
N THR A 15 -9.52 3.94 -10.11
CA THR A 15 -9.84 2.68 -9.45
C THR A 15 -9.82 1.52 -10.44
N ALA A 16 -10.41 1.65 -11.64
CA ALA A 16 -10.36 0.60 -12.64
C ALA A 16 -8.91 0.31 -13.11
N ALA A 17 -8.09 1.35 -13.27
CA ALA A 17 -6.72 1.21 -13.72
C ALA A 17 -5.78 0.60 -12.65
N LEU A 18 -6.08 0.79 -11.36
CA LEU A 18 -5.25 0.37 -10.24
C LEU A 18 -5.91 -0.69 -9.33
N ALA A 19 -7.09 -1.18 -9.70
CA ALA A 19 -7.91 -2.10 -8.89
C ALA A 19 -7.13 -3.28 -8.33
N PRO A 20 -6.25 -3.98 -9.09
CA PRO A 20 -5.47 -5.08 -8.53
C PRO A 20 -4.61 -4.66 -7.35
N GLY A 21 -3.96 -3.50 -7.46
CA GLY A 21 -3.07 -2.96 -6.43
C GLY A 21 -3.82 -2.43 -5.21
N ILE A 22 -4.95 -1.74 -5.43
CA ILE A 22 -5.82 -1.26 -4.34
C ILE A 22 -6.35 -2.46 -3.54
N LEU A 23 -6.85 -3.50 -4.22
CA LEU A 23 -7.34 -4.69 -3.53
C LEU A 23 -6.23 -5.38 -2.74
N SER A 24 -5.06 -5.61 -3.34
CA SER A 24 -3.96 -6.27 -2.63
C SER A 24 -3.44 -5.43 -1.46
N HIS A 25 -3.48 -4.10 -1.55
CA HIS A 25 -3.17 -3.19 -0.46
C HIS A 25 -4.08 -3.47 0.75
N GLU A 26 -5.40 -3.44 0.55
CA GLU A 26 -6.35 -3.69 1.63
C GLU A 26 -6.25 -5.12 2.16
N TYR A 27 -6.03 -6.12 1.30
CA TYR A 27 -5.82 -7.50 1.75
C TYR A 27 -4.52 -7.69 2.52
N ALA A 28 -3.49 -6.87 2.28
CA ALA A 28 -2.27 -6.88 3.07
C ALA A 28 -2.55 -6.39 4.50
N HIS A 29 -3.37 -5.34 4.66
CA HIS A 29 -3.88 -4.91 5.97
C HIS A 29 -4.65 -6.04 6.67
N VAL A 30 -5.59 -6.69 5.97
CA VAL A 30 -6.35 -7.82 6.53
C VAL A 30 -5.43 -8.95 6.99
N LEU A 31 -4.43 -9.30 6.19
CA LEU A 31 -3.46 -10.33 6.55
C LEU A 31 -2.69 -9.94 7.81
N ALA A 32 -2.20 -8.70 7.89
CA ALA A 32 -1.49 -8.21 9.06
C ALA A 32 -2.38 -8.14 10.31
N CYS A 33 -3.63 -7.71 10.19
CA CYS A 33 -4.61 -7.74 11.28
C CYS A 33 -4.76 -9.17 11.82
N ARG A 34 -4.98 -10.16 10.94
CA ARG A 34 -5.10 -11.57 11.34
C ARG A 34 -3.83 -12.10 12.01
N LEU A 35 -2.65 -11.78 11.47
CA LEU A 35 -1.37 -12.16 12.06
C LEU A 35 -1.12 -11.50 13.43
N CYS A 36 -1.69 -10.32 13.66
CA CYS A 36 -1.64 -9.61 14.94
C CYS A 36 -2.81 -9.96 15.89
N SER A 37 -3.67 -10.91 15.52
CA SER A 37 -4.89 -11.27 16.28
C SER A 37 -5.85 -10.08 16.48
N ILE A 38 -5.95 -9.20 15.47
CA ILE A 38 -6.94 -8.12 15.40
C ILE A 38 -8.12 -8.59 14.56
N ASP A 39 -9.32 -8.49 15.12
CA ASP A 39 -10.55 -8.90 14.43
C ASP A 39 -10.86 -7.95 13.25
N VAL A 40 -11.21 -8.55 12.12
CA VAL A 40 -11.61 -7.84 10.89
C VAL A 40 -13.12 -7.98 10.74
N HIS A 41 -13.84 -6.86 10.79
CA HIS A 41 -15.30 -6.84 10.78
C HIS A 41 -15.87 -7.02 9.37
N ALA A 42 -15.18 -6.50 8.35
CA ALA A 42 -15.60 -6.58 6.96
C ALA A 42 -14.41 -6.80 6.02
N THR A 43 -14.66 -7.55 4.94
CA THR A 43 -13.67 -7.71 3.87
C THR A 43 -13.58 -6.44 3.03
N PRO A 44 -12.38 -6.09 2.50
CA PRO A 44 -12.22 -4.94 1.64
C PRO A 44 -13.12 -4.99 0.42
N ALA A 45 -13.73 -3.85 0.08
CA ALA A 45 -14.51 -3.67 -1.13
C ALA A 45 -14.02 -2.42 -1.87
N LEU A 46 -13.96 -2.51 -3.21
CA LEU A 46 -13.67 -1.33 -4.04
C LEU A 46 -14.88 -0.41 -4.04
N ASN A 47 -14.65 0.88 -3.80
CA ASN A 47 -15.64 1.93 -4.05
C ASN A 47 -15.19 2.80 -5.22
N PRO A 48 -15.46 2.39 -6.47
CA PRO A 48 -14.99 3.11 -7.66
C PRO A 48 -15.57 4.53 -7.79
N PHE A 49 -16.59 4.89 -7.03
CA PHE A 49 -17.22 6.21 -7.06
C PHE A 49 -16.89 7.08 -5.83
N GLY A 50 -16.23 6.51 -4.83
CA GLY A 50 -15.76 7.20 -3.63
C GLY A 50 -14.27 7.54 -3.72
N ASP A 51 -13.75 8.15 -2.65
CA ASP A 51 -12.32 8.45 -2.50
C ASP A 51 -11.57 7.34 -1.73
N ASP A 52 -12.30 6.37 -1.17
CA ASP A 52 -11.76 5.48 -0.13
C ASP A 52 -12.05 3.99 -0.41
N ALA A 53 -11.03 3.16 -0.24
CA ALA A 53 -11.15 1.78 0.21
C ALA A 53 -10.52 1.73 1.61
N TYR A 54 -11.15 1.04 2.55
CA TYR A 54 -10.59 0.88 3.89
C TYR A 54 -10.98 -0.48 4.46
N VAL A 55 -10.15 -0.99 5.37
CA VAL A 55 -10.45 -2.16 6.19
C VAL A 55 -11.13 -1.73 7.47
N ASP A 56 -12.30 -2.29 7.76
CA ASP A 56 -12.94 -2.16 9.07
C ASP A 56 -12.42 -3.27 10.00
N HIS A 57 -11.68 -2.87 11.03
CA HIS A 57 -11.09 -3.77 12.03
C HIS A 57 -11.25 -3.21 13.45
N ALA A 58 -11.13 -4.08 14.44
CA ALA A 58 -11.16 -3.70 15.85
C ALA A 58 -10.03 -2.70 16.21
N PRO A 59 -10.19 -1.91 17.28
CA PRO A 59 -9.14 -1.00 17.75
C PRO A 59 -7.81 -1.71 17.98
N VAL A 60 -6.72 -1.02 17.66
CA VAL A 60 -5.35 -1.55 17.80
C VAL A 60 -4.66 -0.84 18.95
N ASP A 61 -4.41 -1.55 20.05
CA ASP A 61 -3.82 -0.93 21.27
C ASP A 61 -2.30 -1.10 21.38
N SER A 62 -1.65 -1.72 20.38
CA SER A 62 -0.22 -1.98 20.41
C SER A 62 0.51 -1.35 19.23
N PHE A 63 1.58 -0.61 19.54
CA PHE A 63 2.44 0.00 18.52
C PHE A 63 2.98 -1.03 17.51
N ARG A 64 3.29 -2.25 17.96
CA ARG A 64 3.82 -3.29 17.08
C ARG A 64 2.79 -3.75 16.05
N ALA A 65 1.55 -3.97 16.48
CA ALA A 65 0.47 -4.34 15.57
C ALA A 65 0.16 -3.19 14.61
N ASP A 66 0.02 -1.97 15.14
CA ASP A 66 -0.26 -0.77 14.32
C ASP A 66 0.82 -0.54 13.25
N PHE A 67 2.10 -0.62 13.64
CA PHE A 67 3.22 -0.50 12.70
C PHE A 67 3.26 -1.63 11.67
N ALA A 68 2.98 -2.86 12.08
CA ALA A 68 2.95 -4.01 11.17
C ALA A 68 1.80 -3.90 10.16
N ILE A 69 0.61 -3.48 10.60
CA ILE A 69 -0.56 -3.25 9.74
C ILE A 69 -0.24 -2.11 8.78
N ALA A 70 0.18 -0.95 9.27
CA ALA A 70 0.50 0.21 8.44
C ALA A 70 1.52 -0.09 7.32
N LEU A 71 2.54 -0.91 7.58
CA LEU A 71 3.55 -1.27 6.57
C LEU A 71 3.23 -2.54 5.78
N ALA A 72 2.14 -3.24 6.09
CA ALA A 72 1.79 -4.48 5.40
C ALA A 72 1.63 -4.30 3.89
N PRO A 73 0.96 -3.24 3.38
CA PRO A 73 0.83 -3.03 1.94
C PRO A 73 2.17 -2.83 1.25
N LEU A 74 3.12 -2.14 1.90
CA LEU A 74 4.45 -1.92 1.33
C LEU A 74 5.15 -3.25 1.09
N VAL A 75 5.08 -4.18 2.04
CA VAL A 75 5.68 -5.50 1.90
C VAL A 75 4.90 -6.35 0.88
N GLY A 76 3.59 -6.48 1.06
CA GLY A 76 2.73 -7.33 0.24
C GLY A 76 2.76 -6.95 -1.24
N ASN A 77 2.52 -5.68 -1.54
CA ASN A 77 2.53 -5.20 -2.93
C ASN A 77 3.93 -5.19 -3.53
N SER A 78 5.00 -5.05 -2.75
CA SER A 78 6.36 -5.20 -3.28
C SER A 78 6.63 -6.62 -3.75
N VAL A 79 6.24 -7.62 -2.96
CA VAL A 79 6.40 -9.04 -3.33
C VAL A 79 5.60 -9.36 -4.59
N LEU A 80 4.33 -8.93 -4.66
CA LEU A 80 3.48 -9.12 -5.83
C LEU A 80 4.03 -8.36 -7.05
N GLY A 81 4.54 -7.14 -6.86
CA GLY A 81 5.15 -6.33 -7.90
C GLY A 81 6.38 -6.98 -8.52
N ILE A 82 7.30 -7.47 -7.69
CA ILE A 82 8.48 -8.22 -8.14
C ILE A 82 8.05 -9.47 -8.94
N GLY A 83 7.10 -10.24 -8.42
CA GLY A 83 6.58 -11.43 -9.12
C GLY A 83 5.98 -11.09 -10.49
N ALA A 84 5.17 -10.03 -10.57
CA ALA A 84 4.54 -9.60 -11.82
C ALA A 84 5.57 -9.10 -12.85
N PHE A 85 6.57 -8.32 -12.43
CA PHE A 85 7.66 -7.89 -13.30
C PHE A 85 8.54 -9.06 -13.74
N ALA A 86 8.85 -10.02 -12.86
CA ALA A 86 9.61 -11.21 -13.20
C ALA A 86 8.89 -12.08 -14.25
N LEU A 87 7.57 -12.26 -14.10
CA LEU A 87 6.75 -12.95 -15.10
C LEU A 87 6.73 -12.20 -16.43
N ALA A 88 6.64 -10.86 -16.41
CA ALA A 88 6.73 -10.07 -17.63
C ALA A 88 8.09 -10.22 -18.34
N ALA A 89 9.17 -10.35 -17.57
CA ALA A 89 10.53 -10.50 -18.07
C ALA A 89 10.85 -11.92 -18.57
N SER A 90 10.14 -12.96 -18.12
CA SER A 90 10.40 -14.37 -18.46
C SER A 90 9.96 -14.79 -19.87
N ALA A 91 10.10 -13.89 -20.86
CA ALA A 91 9.79 -14.11 -22.28
C ALA A 91 8.30 -14.38 -22.61
N LEU A 92 7.37 -13.87 -21.81
CA LEU A 92 5.96 -13.82 -22.21
C LEU A 92 5.81 -12.98 -23.48
N ALA A 93 5.21 -13.55 -24.53
CA ALA A 93 4.89 -12.79 -25.74
C ALA A 93 3.78 -11.77 -25.44
N PRO A 94 3.72 -10.64 -26.17
CA PRO A 94 2.55 -9.77 -26.14
C PRO A 94 1.26 -10.56 -26.40
N PRO A 95 0.17 -10.28 -25.67
CA PRO A 95 -0.02 -9.17 -24.72
C PRO A 95 0.37 -9.49 -23.25
N TRP A 96 0.84 -10.68 -22.95
CA TRP A 96 0.99 -11.16 -21.57
C TRP A 96 2.13 -10.47 -20.80
N ASN A 97 3.20 -10.07 -21.48
CA ASN A 97 4.23 -9.22 -20.89
C ASN A 97 3.66 -7.85 -20.45
N LEU A 98 2.82 -7.23 -21.27
CA LEU A 98 2.19 -5.94 -20.95
C LEU A 98 1.26 -6.07 -19.74
N ALA A 99 0.53 -7.19 -19.64
CA ALA A 99 -0.29 -7.48 -18.47
C ALA A 99 0.57 -7.61 -17.20
N GLY A 100 1.71 -8.29 -17.26
CA GLY A 100 2.65 -8.40 -16.14
C GLY A 100 3.27 -7.06 -15.74
N VAL A 101 3.66 -6.23 -16.71
CA VAL A 101 4.16 -4.85 -16.44
C VAL A 101 3.06 -4.00 -15.81
N TRP A 102 1.83 -4.06 -16.33
CA TRP A 102 0.70 -3.31 -15.78
C TRP A 102 0.38 -3.75 -14.35
N LEU A 103 0.33 -5.05 -14.07
CA LEU A 103 0.11 -5.57 -12.72
C LEU A 103 1.24 -5.15 -11.77
N GLY A 104 2.50 -5.27 -12.19
CA GLY A 104 3.65 -4.82 -11.40
C GLY A 104 3.58 -3.33 -11.06
N ALA A 105 3.17 -2.50 -12.03
CA ALA A 105 2.95 -1.08 -11.82
C ALA A 105 1.77 -0.79 -10.86
N CYS A 106 0.66 -1.52 -10.98
CA CYS A 106 -0.47 -1.39 -10.06
C CYS A 106 -0.04 -1.64 -8.62
N PHE A 107 0.67 -2.74 -8.36
CA PHE A 107 1.16 -3.08 -7.03
C PHE A 107 2.14 -2.02 -6.51
N ALA A 108 3.13 -1.62 -7.31
CA ALA A 108 4.13 -0.64 -6.88
C ALA A 108 3.52 0.73 -6.55
N LEU A 109 2.60 1.24 -7.39
CA LEU A 109 1.94 2.54 -7.19
C LEU A 109 1.07 2.58 -5.94
N THR A 110 0.57 1.44 -5.51
CA THR A 110 -0.32 1.29 -4.35
C THR A 110 0.40 0.66 -3.15
N ALA A 111 1.73 0.55 -3.17
CA ALA A 111 2.47 -0.11 -2.10
C ALA A 111 2.58 0.77 -0.83
N PHE A 112 2.69 2.08 -0.97
CA PHE A 112 2.92 2.94 0.18
C PHE A 112 1.65 3.16 1.00
N PRO A 113 1.76 3.19 2.35
CA PRO A 113 0.61 3.48 3.19
C PRO A 113 0.06 4.88 2.93
N SER A 114 -1.22 5.01 3.20
CA SER A 114 -1.96 6.26 3.13
C SER A 114 -1.84 7.10 4.41
N PRO A 115 -2.35 8.35 4.40
CA PRO A 115 -2.53 9.13 5.62
C PRO A 115 -3.49 8.50 6.64
N SER A 116 -4.44 7.64 6.26
CA SER A 116 -5.28 6.94 7.24
C SER A 116 -4.51 5.81 7.92
N ASP A 117 -3.74 5.03 7.16
CA ASP A 117 -3.03 3.84 7.66
C ASP A 117 -1.98 4.17 8.73
N THR A 118 -1.51 5.42 8.75
CA THR A 118 -0.44 5.88 9.63
C THR A 118 -0.93 6.87 10.69
N ALA A 119 -2.25 7.07 10.81
CA ALA A 119 -2.83 8.12 11.64
C ALA A 119 -2.43 8.01 13.12
N ASP A 120 -2.45 6.80 13.65
CA ASP A 120 -2.28 6.54 15.07
C ASP A 120 -0.86 6.13 15.48
N LEU A 121 0.04 5.87 14.51
CA LEU A 121 1.42 5.39 14.77
C LEU A 121 2.19 6.23 15.78
N VAL A 122 2.09 7.56 15.68
CA VAL A 122 2.79 8.48 16.60
C VAL A 122 2.13 8.46 17.98
N GLY A 123 0.80 8.28 18.04
CA GLY A 123 0.04 8.10 19.26
C GLY A 123 0.43 6.80 19.97
N HIS A 124 0.48 5.68 19.26
CA HIS A 124 0.90 4.40 19.82
C HIS A 124 2.39 4.36 20.16
N ALA A 125 3.25 5.09 19.44
CA ALA A 125 4.64 5.26 19.84
C ALA A 125 4.77 5.97 21.20
N ARG A 126 3.87 6.91 21.53
CA ARG A 126 3.85 7.62 22.82
C ARG A 126 3.51 6.71 24.00
N SER A 127 2.62 5.74 23.80
CA SER A 127 2.19 4.80 24.85
C SER A 127 3.24 3.76 25.21
N LEU A 128 4.32 3.64 24.42
CA LEU A 128 5.43 2.74 24.72
C LEU A 128 6.15 3.08 26.05
N PRO A 129 6.74 2.07 26.72
CA PRO A 129 7.62 2.27 27.87
C PRO A 129 8.77 3.24 27.57
N PRO A 130 9.28 4.00 28.57
CA PRO A 130 10.33 5.00 28.36
C PRO A 130 11.59 4.47 27.66
N ARG A 131 11.94 3.19 27.86
CA ARG A 131 13.11 2.55 27.23
C ARG A 131 12.94 2.32 25.73
N THR A 132 11.73 2.03 25.26
CA THR A 132 11.46 1.68 23.85
C THR A 132 10.82 2.82 23.07
N ARG A 133 10.23 3.81 23.76
CA ARG A 133 9.61 4.99 23.18
C ARG A 133 10.49 5.74 22.17
N PRO A 134 11.80 5.96 22.38
CA PRO A 134 12.64 6.61 21.37
C PRO A 134 12.70 5.84 20.05
N VAL A 135 12.75 4.50 20.11
CA VAL A 135 12.72 3.64 18.92
C VAL A 135 11.36 3.74 18.23
N GLY A 136 10.27 3.72 19.01
CA GLY A 136 8.92 3.92 18.46
C GLY A 136 8.79 5.22 17.67
N TYR A 137 9.30 6.33 18.21
CA TYR A 137 9.32 7.61 17.49
C TYR A 137 10.22 7.59 16.25
N ALA A 138 11.41 7.00 16.35
CA ALA A 138 12.34 6.89 15.22
C ALA A 138 11.73 6.12 14.04
N LEU A 139 10.80 5.20 14.30
CA LEU A 139 10.06 4.46 13.27
C LEU A 139 8.80 5.21 12.82
N ALA A 140 7.96 5.66 13.77
CA ALA A 140 6.65 6.24 13.48
C ALA A 140 6.74 7.58 12.74
N VAL A 141 7.65 8.47 13.17
CA VAL A 141 7.70 9.84 12.66
C VAL A 141 8.10 9.90 11.19
N PRO A 142 9.17 9.23 10.73
CA PRO A 142 9.54 9.24 9.31
C PRO A 142 8.47 8.62 8.43
N VAL A 143 7.90 7.48 8.83
CA VAL A 143 6.83 6.81 8.08
C VAL A 143 5.63 7.75 7.92
N ARG A 144 5.14 8.33 9.02
CA ARG A 144 4.03 9.29 9.00
C ARG A 144 4.34 10.55 8.19
N ALA A 145 5.57 11.04 8.24
CA ALA A 145 5.97 12.22 7.49
C ALA A 145 5.97 11.95 5.97
N LEU A 146 6.49 10.81 5.55
CA LEU A 146 6.56 10.39 4.15
C LEU A 146 5.16 10.12 3.56
N THR A 147 4.22 9.63 4.36
CA THR A 147 2.86 9.29 3.87
C THR A 147 1.82 10.34 4.20
N ARG A 148 2.23 11.53 4.69
CA ARG A 148 1.31 12.57 5.15
C ARG A 148 0.37 13.07 4.06
N THR A 149 0.77 13.03 2.79
CA THR A 149 -0.05 13.50 1.67
C THR A 149 -0.14 12.43 0.58
N PRO A 150 -1.30 12.31 -0.12
CA PRO A 150 -1.45 11.39 -1.24
C PRO A 150 -0.44 11.65 -2.37
N PHE A 151 -0.03 12.91 -2.54
CA PHE A 151 0.97 13.29 -3.56
C PHE A 151 2.33 12.64 -3.31
N VAL A 152 2.81 12.65 -2.06
CA VAL A 152 4.11 12.03 -1.73
C VAL A 152 4.01 10.51 -1.86
N ALA A 153 2.91 9.90 -1.41
CA ALA A 153 2.68 8.46 -1.59
C ALA A 153 2.69 8.05 -3.08
N GLY A 154 2.04 8.84 -3.95
CA GLY A 154 2.06 8.61 -5.40
C GLY A 154 3.45 8.76 -6.02
N MET A 155 4.23 9.77 -5.60
CA MET A 155 5.62 9.95 -6.05
C MET A 155 6.51 8.79 -5.60
N LEU A 156 6.38 8.36 -4.35
CA LEU A 156 7.09 7.20 -3.82
C LEU A 156 6.72 5.93 -4.57
N GLY A 157 5.43 5.70 -4.83
CA GLY A 157 4.94 4.59 -5.64
C GLY A 157 5.53 4.57 -7.06
N TYR A 158 5.64 5.74 -7.70
CA TYR A 158 6.28 5.86 -9.02
C TYR A 158 7.78 5.51 -8.97
N LEU A 159 8.52 6.07 -8.00
CA LEU A 159 9.92 5.71 -7.80
C LEU A 159 10.08 4.22 -7.50
N TRP A 160 9.11 3.64 -6.79
CA TRP A 160 9.10 2.23 -6.45
C TRP A 160 8.86 1.32 -7.64
N ILE A 161 8.08 1.75 -8.65
CA ILE A 161 8.06 1.05 -9.96
C ILE A 161 9.49 0.88 -10.46
N LEU A 162 10.26 1.96 -10.51
CA LEU A 162 11.62 1.94 -11.06
C LEU A 162 12.54 1.03 -10.25
N VAL A 163 12.42 1.06 -8.91
CA VAL A 163 13.17 0.17 -8.02
C VAL A 163 12.81 -1.29 -8.28
N LEU A 164 11.53 -1.65 -8.18
CA LEU A 164 11.10 -3.05 -8.33
C LEU A 164 11.37 -3.59 -9.75
N TYR A 165 11.09 -2.79 -10.77
CA TYR A 165 11.39 -3.14 -12.16
C TYR A 165 12.90 -3.28 -12.38
N GLY A 166 13.71 -2.38 -11.83
CA GLY A 166 15.17 -2.44 -11.90
C GLY A 166 15.77 -3.65 -11.19
N LEU A 167 15.21 -4.07 -10.05
CA LEU A 167 15.63 -5.29 -9.35
C LEU A 167 15.42 -6.56 -10.19
N VAL A 168 14.38 -6.58 -11.03
CA VAL A 168 14.12 -7.68 -11.97
C VAL A 168 14.97 -7.53 -13.25
N GLY A 169 15.02 -6.34 -13.84
CA GLY A 169 15.80 -6.09 -15.06
C GLY A 169 17.31 -6.26 -14.87
N GLY A 170 17.82 -5.99 -13.66
CA GLY A 170 19.21 -6.20 -13.29
C GLY A 170 19.67 -7.66 -13.26
N THR A 171 18.77 -8.63 -13.41
CA THR A 171 19.12 -10.06 -13.54
C THR A 171 19.30 -10.50 -15.00
N SER A 172 19.23 -9.56 -15.95
CA SER A 172 19.38 -9.81 -17.39
C SER A 172 20.59 -9.06 -17.95
N PHE A 173 21.79 -9.41 -17.51
CA PHE A 173 23.07 -9.05 -18.16
C PHE A 173 24.03 -10.24 -18.08
#